data_AF-A0A1B6HNZ5-F1
#
_entry.id   AF-A0A1B6HNZ5-F1
#
_cell.length_a   1.000
_cell.length_b   1.000
_cell.length_c   1.000
_cell.angle_alpha   90.00
_cell.angle_beta   90.00
_cell.angle_gamma   90.00
#
_symmetry.space_group_name_H-M   'P 1'
#
loop_
_entity.id
_entity.type
_entity.pdbx_description
1 polymer ?
#
loop_
_entity_poly.entity_id
_entity_poly.type
_entity_poly.pdbx_seq_one_letter_code
_entity_poly.pdbx_strand_id
1 'polypeptide(L)'
;VQCFFDDIIVQGKTAEELLARLRKVLERLRNNNLKMNRDKCKFFQTSIQYLGHVIDAQGLHKTKDKVLSIMNSKRPENISELRTFLGLANYYNKFIKDLATILHPLNNLLKKGNRYVWTSKCEESFQKVKSEITSNNVLVHYNPELPLVLATDASPVGLGACLSHRYSDGSERPISFASRTLTKCEQKYSQIDKEATGIYWGLKKFFPYCYGRKFILVTDHKPLVSIFSPTKTLPTISATRLFNYAHFLSGFDYSIEY
;
A
#
# COMPACT_ATOMS: atom_id res chain seq x y z
N VAL A 1 6.18 -5.73 -21.31
CA VAL A 1 7.46 -6.30 -20.83
C VAL A 1 7.90 -5.42 -19.68
N GLN A 2 8.23 -5.99 -18.54
CA GLN A 2 8.79 -5.26 -17.40
C GLN A 2 10.22 -5.76 -17.18
N CYS A 3 11.12 -4.84 -16.85
CA CYS A 3 12.51 -5.16 -16.55
C CYS A 3 12.87 -4.52 -15.21
N PHE A 4 13.55 -5.26 -14.35
CA PHE A 4 14.12 -4.74 -13.11
C PHE A 4 15.49 -5.37 -12.89
N PHE A 5 16.55 -4.55 -13.00
CA PHE A 5 17.93 -5.02 -13.10
C PHE A 5 18.06 -6.16 -14.12
N ASP A 6 18.38 -7.37 -13.65
CA ASP A 6 18.66 -8.54 -14.50
C ASP A 6 17.41 -9.38 -14.80
N ASP A 7 16.28 -9.10 -14.14
CA ASP A 7 15.05 -9.86 -14.32
C ASP A 7 14.14 -9.23 -15.39
N ILE A 8 13.64 -10.06 -16.31
CA ILE A 8 12.73 -9.66 -17.39
C ILE A 8 11.44 -10.46 -17.30
N ILE A 9 10.31 -9.75 -17.20
CA ILE A 9 8.97 -10.33 -17.26
C ILE A 9 8.34 -10.04 -18.61
N VAL A 10 7.90 -11.11 -19.26
CA VAL A 10 7.07 -11.07 -20.47
C VAL A 10 5.68 -11.57 -20.10
N GLN A 11 4.67 -10.77 -20.39
CA GLN A 11 3.26 -11.06 -20.13
C GLN A 11 2.45 -10.95 -21.43
N GLY A 12 1.37 -11.71 -21.55
CA GLY A 12 0.40 -11.65 -22.64
C GLY A 12 -0.97 -12.12 -22.15
N LYS A 13 -2.05 -11.60 -22.75
CA LYS A 13 -3.42 -12.03 -22.44
C LYS A 13 -3.71 -13.42 -23.02
N THR A 14 -3.06 -13.76 -24.13
CA THR A 14 -3.13 -15.09 -24.77
C THR A 14 -1.74 -15.68 -24.96
N ALA A 15 -1.68 -16.99 -25.24
CA ALA A 15 -0.42 -17.69 -25.49
C ALA A 15 0.28 -17.17 -26.75
N GLU A 16 -0.49 -16.81 -27.78
CA GLU A 16 0.00 -16.26 -29.04
C GLU A 16 0.64 -14.88 -28.82
N GLU A 17 -0.04 -14.02 -28.06
CA GLU A 17 0.48 -12.69 -27.72
C GLU A 17 1.76 -12.81 -26.88
N LEU A 18 1.76 -13.71 -25.88
CA LEU A 18 2.93 -13.98 -25.05
C LEU A 18 4.11 -14.45 -25.89
N LEU A 19 3.89 -15.42 -26.78
CA LEU A 19 4.93 -15.97 -27.66
C LEU A 19 5.48 -14.91 -28.62
N ALA A 20 4.61 -14.10 -29.22
CA ALA A 20 5.02 -13.00 -30.11
C ALA A 20 5.89 -11.97 -29.38
N ARG A 21 5.51 -11.60 -28.14
CA ARG A 21 6.31 -10.70 -27.30
C ARG A 21 7.63 -11.34 -26.88
N LEU A 22 7.62 -12.61 -26.51
CA LEU A 22 8.81 -13.34 -26.09
C LEU A 22 9.83 -13.40 -27.23
N ARG A 23 9.40 -13.69 -28.47
CA ARG A 23 10.28 -13.68 -29.65
C ARG A 23 10.99 -12.34 -29.81
N LYS A 24 10.24 -11.23 -29.76
CA LYS A 24 10.80 -9.87 -29.86
C LYS A 24 11.83 -9.58 -28.74
N VAL A 25 11.55 -10.03 -27.51
CA VAL A 25 12.49 -9.88 -26.39
C VAL A 25 13.77 -10.65 -26.64
N LEU A 26 13.67 -11.94 -27.02
CA LEU A 26 14.84 -12.78 -27.29
C LEU A 26 15.68 -12.27 -28.46
N GLU A 27 15.04 -11.78 -29.53
CA GLU A 27 15.72 -11.12 -30.65
C GLU A 27 16.48 -9.87 -30.21
N ARG A 28 15.85 -9.01 -29.39
CA ARG A 28 16.52 -7.82 -28.85
C ARG A 28 17.71 -8.17 -27.98
N LEU A 29 17.60 -9.18 -27.11
CA LEU A 29 18.71 -9.63 -26.28
C LEU A 29 19.87 -10.15 -27.13
N ARG A 30 19.56 -10.97 -28.16
CA ARG A 30 20.55 -11.47 -29.11
C ARG A 30 21.27 -10.33 -29.84
N ASN A 31 20.53 -9.34 -30.35
CA ASN A 31 21.10 -8.21 -31.09
C ASN A 31 22.00 -7.32 -30.23
N ASN A 32 21.82 -7.34 -28.90
CA ASN A 32 22.64 -6.59 -27.95
C ASN A 32 23.66 -7.47 -27.21
N ASN A 33 23.92 -8.70 -27.69
CA ASN A 33 24.85 -9.66 -27.08
C ASN A 33 24.58 -9.99 -25.60
N LEU A 34 23.33 -9.86 -25.16
CA LEU A 34 22.90 -10.24 -23.81
C LEU A 34 22.54 -11.74 -23.78
N LYS A 35 23.03 -12.44 -22.75
CA LYS A 35 22.79 -13.88 -22.55
C LYS A 35 21.90 -14.10 -21.33
N MET A 36 20.95 -15.00 -21.46
CA MET A 36 20.08 -15.44 -20.38
C MET A 36 20.59 -16.76 -19.79
N ASN A 37 20.50 -16.91 -18.46
CA ASN A 37 20.73 -18.20 -17.82
C ASN A 37 19.49 -19.09 -18.01
N ARG A 38 19.60 -20.12 -18.85
CA ARG A 38 18.50 -21.02 -19.22
C ARG A 38 17.84 -21.69 -18.02
N ASP A 39 18.62 -22.10 -17.02
CA ASP A 39 18.12 -22.84 -15.85
C ASP A 39 17.26 -21.95 -14.93
N LYS A 40 17.48 -20.64 -14.98
CA LYS A 40 16.67 -19.66 -14.24
C LYS A 40 15.45 -19.19 -15.04
N CYS A 41 15.35 -19.51 -16.33
CA CYS A 41 14.23 -19.08 -17.16
C CYS A 41 13.00 -19.94 -16.93
N LYS A 42 11.87 -19.30 -16.63
CA LYS A 42 10.57 -19.96 -16.49
C LYS A 42 9.64 -19.43 -17.58
N PHE A 43 9.12 -20.31 -18.43
CA PHE A 43 8.24 -19.96 -19.54
C PHE A 43 6.82 -20.44 -19.29
N PHE A 44 5.84 -19.75 -19.89
CA PHE A 44 4.42 -20.13 -19.90
C PHE A 44 3.83 -20.46 -18.51
N GLN A 45 4.25 -19.71 -17.50
CA GLN A 45 3.75 -19.87 -16.14
C GLN A 45 2.46 -19.06 -15.94
N THR A 46 1.49 -19.64 -15.23
CA THR A 46 0.27 -18.95 -14.78
C THR A 46 0.50 -18.14 -13.49
N SER A 47 1.57 -18.46 -12.77
CA SER A 47 2.00 -17.78 -11.54
C SER A 47 3.53 -17.67 -11.51
N ILE A 48 4.05 -16.51 -11.14
CA ILE A 48 5.49 -16.26 -11.06
C ILE A 48 5.87 -15.65 -9.71
N GLN A 49 7.07 -15.95 -9.23
CA GLN A 49 7.66 -15.23 -8.10
C GLN A 49 8.56 -14.12 -8.63
N TYR A 50 8.29 -12.88 -8.21
CA TYR A 50 9.02 -11.69 -8.64
C TYR A 50 9.13 -10.67 -7.51
N LEU A 51 10.34 -10.16 -7.28
CA LEU A 51 10.64 -9.17 -6.23
C LEU A 51 10.07 -9.52 -4.85
N GLY A 52 10.10 -10.81 -4.49
CA GLY A 52 9.63 -11.32 -3.20
C GLY A 52 8.11 -11.45 -3.05
N HIS A 53 7.37 -11.33 -4.16
CA HIS A 53 5.93 -11.56 -4.25
C HIS A 53 5.61 -12.69 -5.22
N VAL A 54 4.42 -13.28 -5.08
CA VAL A 54 3.86 -14.18 -6.09
C VAL A 54 2.82 -13.40 -6.88
N ILE A 55 2.86 -13.47 -8.20
CA ILE A 55 1.98 -12.76 -9.12
C ILE A 55 1.25 -13.81 -9.97
N ASP A 56 -0.07 -13.74 -9.99
CA ASP A 56 -0.92 -14.59 -10.84
C ASP A 56 -2.09 -13.78 -11.43
N ALA A 57 -3.08 -14.47 -12.00
CA ALA A 57 -4.26 -13.83 -12.58
C ALA A 57 -5.16 -13.13 -11.55
N GLN A 58 -5.16 -13.59 -10.30
CA GLN A 58 -5.98 -13.07 -9.21
C GLN A 58 -5.38 -11.81 -8.61
N GLY A 59 -4.05 -11.71 -8.60
CA GLY A 59 -3.39 -10.53 -8.05
C GLY A 59 -1.94 -10.73 -7.64
N LEU A 60 -1.56 -9.91 -6.67
CA LEU A 60 -0.30 -9.94 -5.96
C LEU A 60 -0.49 -10.63 -4.61
N HIS A 61 0.38 -11.59 -4.33
CA HIS A 61 0.35 -12.44 -3.15
C HIS A 61 1.66 -12.34 -2.37
N LYS A 62 1.57 -12.70 -1.09
CA LYS A 62 2.73 -12.84 -0.21
C LYS A 62 3.46 -14.16 -0.54
N THR A 63 4.79 -14.19 -0.43
CA THR A 63 5.57 -15.43 -0.62
C THR A 63 5.49 -16.32 0.62
N LYS A 64 5.31 -17.64 0.41
CA LYS A 64 5.19 -18.61 1.51
C LYS A 64 6.38 -18.54 2.47
N ASP A 65 7.60 -18.46 1.97
CA ASP A 65 8.82 -18.43 2.80
C ASP A 65 8.83 -17.25 3.78
N LYS A 66 8.37 -16.09 3.34
CA LYS A 66 8.33 -14.88 4.16
C LYS A 66 7.16 -14.87 5.13
N VAL A 67 6.00 -15.39 4.71
CA VAL A 67 4.86 -15.62 5.62
C VAL A 67 5.28 -16.59 6.73
N LEU A 68 5.94 -17.70 6.39
CA LEU A 68 6.47 -18.68 7.34
C LEU A 68 7.51 -18.06 8.28
N SER A 69 8.42 -17.23 7.76
CA SER A 69 9.42 -16.53 8.57
C SER A 69 8.78 -15.64 9.64
N ILE A 70 7.66 -15.00 9.33
CA ILE A 70 6.93 -14.13 10.26
C ILE A 70 6.07 -14.96 11.22
N MET A 71 5.42 -16.01 10.74
CA MET A 71 4.65 -16.95 11.56
C MET A 71 5.55 -17.61 12.62
N ASN A 72 6.75 -18.03 12.23
CA ASN A 72 7.71 -18.68 13.12
C ASN A 72 8.61 -17.68 13.85
N SER A 73 8.45 -16.38 13.61
CA SER A 73 9.20 -15.37 14.35
C SER A 73 8.87 -15.49 15.84
N LYS A 74 9.93 -15.64 16.63
CA LYS A 74 9.86 -15.57 18.08
C LYS A 74 9.59 -14.13 18.49
N ARG A 75 9.01 -13.97 19.67
CA ARG A 75 8.88 -12.66 20.31
C ARG A 75 10.28 -12.02 20.41
N PRO A 76 10.46 -10.79 19.90
CA PRO A 76 11.71 -10.06 20.08
C PRO A 76 12.03 -9.85 21.56
N GLU A 77 13.27 -10.10 21.95
CA GLU A 77 13.76 -9.91 23.32
C GLU A 77 14.56 -8.61 23.47
N ASN A 78 15.02 -8.04 22.35
CA ASN A 78 15.82 -6.83 22.32
C ASN A 78 15.44 -5.89 21.16
N ILE A 79 16.02 -4.69 21.19
CA ILE A 79 15.77 -3.63 20.20
C ILE A 79 16.21 -4.06 18.79
N SER A 80 17.28 -4.86 18.68
CA SER A 80 17.81 -5.31 17.39
C SER A 80 16.83 -6.25 16.69
N GLU A 81 16.38 -7.28 17.41
CA GLU A 81 15.36 -8.22 16.93
C GLU A 81 14.04 -7.53 16.60
N LEU A 82 13.64 -6.56 17.43
CA LEU A 82 12.42 -5.79 17.18
C LEU A 82 12.51 -4.99 15.88
N ARG A 83 13.66 -4.37 15.58
CA ARG A 83 13.88 -3.67 14.30
C ARG A 83 13.80 -4.63 13.12
N THR A 84 14.37 -5.82 13.25
CA THR A 84 14.30 -6.86 12.22
C THR A 84 12.85 -7.27 11.94
N PHE A 85 12.06 -7.54 13.00
CA PHE A 85 10.64 -7.86 12.88
C PHE A 85 9.85 -6.72 12.22
N LEU A 86 10.05 -5.49 12.67
CA LEU A 86 9.38 -4.30 12.11
C LEU A 86 9.77 -4.07 10.64
N GLY A 87 11.02 -4.32 10.26
CA GLY A 87 11.46 -4.25 8.87
C GLY A 87 10.69 -5.22 7.97
N LEU A 88 10.52 -6.47 8.44
CA LEU A 88 9.75 -7.49 7.74
C LEU A 88 8.25 -7.14 7.66
N ALA A 89 7.66 -6.65 8.74
CA ALA A 89 6.27 -6.19 8.74
C ALA A 89 6.06 -5.03 7.76
N ASN A 90 6.98 -4.05 7.74
CA ASN A 90 6.92 -2.92 6.83
C ASN A 90 7.09 -3.31 5.35
N TYR A 91 7.84 -4.36 5.04
CA TYR A 91 7.95 -4.90 3.69
C TYR A 91 6.58 -5.34 3.14
N TYR A 92 5.71 -5.87 4.00
CA TYR A 92 4.33 -6.25 3.67
C TYR A 92 3.28 -5.20 4.02
N ASN A 93 3.66 -3.94 4.31
CA ASN A 93 2.72 -2.86 4.64
C ASN A 93 1.57 -2.73 3.62
N LYS A 94 1.87 -2.96 2.33
CA LYS A 94 0.87 -2.90 1.26
C LYS A 94 -0.29 -3.91 1.40
N PHE A 95 -0.16 -4.95 2.22
CA PHE A 95 -1.16 -5.99 2.44
C PHE A 95 -1.94 -5.85 3.74
N ILE A 96 -1.57 -4.89 4.61
CA ILE A 96 -2.11 -4.80 5.97
C ILE A 96 -2.74 -3.42 6.14
N LYS A 97 -4.05 -3.40 6.39
CA LYS A 97 -4.78 -2.18 6.71
C LYS A 97 -4.27 -1.61 8.04
N ASP A 98 -4.02 -0.30 8.07
CA ASP A 98 -3.66 0.45 9.28
C ASP A 98 -2.45 -0.08 10.06
N LEU A 99 -1.47 -0.67 9.36
CA LEU A 99 -0.29 -1.27 9.99
C LEU A 99 0.43 -0.32 10.95
N ALA A 100 0.55 0.97 10.63
CA ALA A 100 1.17 1.96 11.51
C ALA A 100 0.51 2.07 12.89
N THR A 101 -0.83 1.93 12.95
CA THR A 101 -1.60 1.92 14.19
C THR A 101 -1.36 0.63 14.95
N ILE A 102 -1.37 -0.52 14.25
CA ILE A 102 -1.07 -1.83 14.83
C ILE A 102 0.33 -1.83 15.43
N LEU A 103 1.34 -1.33 14.71
CA LEU A 103 2.74 -1.30 15.13
C LEU A 103 3.06 -0.22 16.18
N HIS A 104 2.12 0.65 16.54
CA HIS A 104 2.40 1.77 17.44
C HIS A 104 2.99 1.33 18.81
N PRO A 105 2.45 0.31 19.51
CA PRO A 105 3.05 -0.18 20.76
C PRO A 105 4.49 -0.65 20.59
N LEU A 106 4.79 -1.36 19.49
CA LEU A 106 6.11 -1.87 19.17
C LEU A 106 7.09 -0.74 18.83
N ASN A 107 6.67 0.23 18.01
CA ASN A 107 7.48 1.40 17.68
C ASN A 107 7.80 2.26 18.91
N ASN A 108 6.95 2.26 19.94
CA ASN A 108 7.24 2.96 21.20
C ASN A 108 8.43 2.37 21.96
N LEU A 109 8.70 1.06 21.82
CA LEU A 109 9.89 0.42 22.42
C LEU A 109 11.20 0.90 21.77
N LEU A 110 11.15 1.43 20.54
CA LEU A 110 12.30 1.97 19.84
C LEU A 110 12.64 3.43 20.19
N LYS A 111 11.75 4.13 20.91
CA LYS A 111 11.95 5.55 21.26
C LYS A 111 13.11 5.69 22.25
N LYS A 112 14.00 6.66 21.99
CA LYS A 112 15.11 7.00 22.90
C LYS A 112 14.57 7.36 24.28
N GLY A 113 15.20 6.83 25.33
CA GLY A 113 14.84 7.05 26.73
C GLY A 113 13.81 6.06 27.30
N ASN A 114 13.22 5.18 26.47
CA ASN A 114 12.34 4.13 26.97
C ASN A 114 13.15 2.89 27.35
N ARG A 115 12.83 2.30 28.52
CA ARG A 115 13.27 0.94 28.86
C ARG A 115 12.52 -0.05 27.98
N TYR A 116 13.21 -1.09 27.53
CA TYR A 116 12.59 -2.17 26.76
C TYR A 116 11.70 -3.02 27.68
N VAL A 117 10.43 -2.65 27.78
CA VAL A 117 9.43 -3.36 28.59
C VAL A 117 8.33 -3.85 27.68
N TRP A 118 8.31 -5.16 27.43
CA TRP A 118 7.30 -5.78 26.61
C TRP A 118 5.99 -5.91 27.37
N THR A 119 5.01 -5.09 27.01
CA THR A 119 3.69 -5.03 27.65
C THR A 119 2.69 -5.95 26.96
N SER A 120 1.53 -6.19 27.57
CA SER A 120 0.41 -6.91 26.92
C SER A 120 0.01 -6.30 25.57
N LYS A 121 0.00 -4.96 25.48
CA LYS A 121 -0.26 -4.23 24.23
C LYS A 121 0.78 -4.52 23.14
N CYS A 122 2.04 -4.78 23.52
CA CYS A 122 3.09 -5.17 22.58
C CYS A 122 2.85 -6.59 22.08
N GLU A 123 2.42 -7.51 22.96
CA GLU A 123 2.08 -8.87 22.58
C GLU A 123 0.86 -8.92 21.65
N GLU A 124 -0.21 -8.20 21.98
CA GLU A 124 -1.39 -8.08 21.12
C GLU A 124 -1.05 -7.53 19.74
N SER A 125 -0.23 -6.48 19.69
CA SER A 125 0.28 -5.90 18.44
C SER A 125 1.09 -6.91 17.63
N PHE A 126 2.01 -7.62 18.28
CA PHE A 126 2.85 -8.63 17.64
C PHE A 126 2.03 -9.77 17.04
N GLN A 127 1.09 -10.32 17.80
CA GLN A 127 0.21 -11.39 17.32
C GLN A 127 -0.73 -10.91 16.22
N LYS A 128 -1.27 -9.69 16.32
CA LYS A 128 -2.12 -9.10 15.28
C LYS A 128 -1.37 -8.92 13.95
N VAL A 129 -0.11 -8.49 13.97
CA VAL A 129 0.71 -8.43 12.75
C VAL A 129 0.89 -9.81 12.14
N LYS A 130 1.18 -10.83 12.98
CA LYS A 130 1.34 -12.22 12.51
C LYS A 130 0.06 -12.75 11.88
N SER A 131 -1.11 -12.49 12.47
CA SER A 131 -2.40 -12.91 11.90
C SER A 131 -2.71 -12.21 10.58
N GLU A 132 -2.52 -10.89 10.48
CA GLU A 132 -2.75 -10.13 9.25
C GLU A 132 -1.80 -10.51 8.12
N ILE A 133 -0.57 -10.90 8.44
CA ILE A 133 0.40 -11.37 7.44
C ILE A 133 0.07 -12.81 7.00
N THR A 134 -0.43 -13.64 7.90
CA THR A 134 -0.83 -15.01 7.60
C THR A 134 -2.16 -15.08 6.85
N SER A 135 -2.99 -14.03 6.93
CA SER A 135 -4.26 -13.99 6.20
C SER A 135 -4.04 -14.14 4.69
N ASN A 136 -5.00 -14.81 4.04
CA ASN A 136 -5.05 -15.02 2.59
C ASN A 136 -5.47 -13.75 1.82
N ASN A 137 -5.26 -12.56 2.40
CA ASN A 137 -5.55 -11.29 1.73
C ASN A 137 -4.67 -11.15 0.48
N VAL A 138 -5.32 -11.10 -0.67
CA VAL A 138 -4.72 -10.88 -1.98
C VAL A 138 -4.96 -9.43 -2.38
N LEU A 139 -3.95 -8.81 -2.99
CA LEU A 139 -4.10 -7.49 -3.60
C LEU A 139 -4.41 -7.67 -5.09
N VAL A 140 -5.48 -7.08 -5.58
CA VAL A 140 -5.84 -7.19 -7.01
C VAL A 140 -4.93 -6.33 -7.87
N HIS A 141 -4.81 -6.71 -9.14
CA HIS A 141 -4.11 -5.88 -10.13
C HIS A 141 -4.86 -4.57 -10.37
N TYR A 142 -4.10 -3.50 -10.55
CA TYR A 142 -4.67 -2.24 -11.02
C TYR A 142 -5.17 -2.40 -12.46
N ASN A 143 -6.46 -2.12 -12.66
CA ASN A 143 -7.10 -2.09 -13.96
C ASN A 143 -7.55 -0.66 -14.29
N PRO A 144 -7.05 -0.08 -15.40
CA PRO A 144 -7.46 1.22 -15.87
C PRO A 144 -8.96 1.44 -16.10
N GLU A 145 -9.69 0.38 -16.39
CA GLU A 145 -11.08 0.42 -16.81
C GLU A 145 -12.06 0.32 -15.63
N LEU A 146 -11.57 -0.04 -14.44
CA LEU A 146 -12.40 -0.21 -13.25
C LEU A 146 -12.44 1.07 -12.40
N PRO A 147 -13.58 1.37 -11.76
CA PRO A 147 -13.66 2.45 -10.78
C PRO A 147 -12.59 2.32 -9.71
N LEU A 148 -11.94 3.43 -9.41
CA LEU A 148 -10.88 3.53 -8.40
C LEU A 148 -11.46 4.18 -7.14
N VAL A 149 -11.21 3.59 -5.99
CA VAL A 149 -11.64 4.10 -4.69
C VAL A 149 -10.41 4.32 -3.83
N LEU A 150 -10.31 5.51 -3.24
CA LEU A 150 -9.33 5.85 -2.21
C LEU A 150 -10.08 6.10 -0.92
N ALA A 151 -9.93 5.18 0.03
CA ALA A 151 -10.41 5.37 1.40
C ALA A 151 -9.24 5.77 2.30
N THR A 152 -9.45 6.74 3.17
CA THR A 152 -8.46 7.16 4.18
C THR A 152 -9.07 7.22 5.56
N ASP A 153 -8.25 6.95 6.57
CA ASP A 153 -8.64 7.00 7.98
C ASP A 153 -7.48 7.59 8.80
N ALA A 154 -7.80 8.33 9.85
CA ALA A 154 -6.82 8.89 10.76
C ALA A 154 -7.11 8.53 12.23
N SER A 155 -6.28 7.64 12.76
CA SER A 155 -6.27 7.34 14.19
C SER A 155 -5.50 8.41 14.99
N PRO A 156 -5.57 8.39 16.34
CA PRO A 156 -4.77 9.29 17.18
C PRO A 156 -3.24 9.18 16.98
N VAL A 157 -2.76 8.06 16.43
CA VAL A 157 -1.33 7.71 16.37
C VAL A 157 -0.79 7.49 14.95
N GLY A 158 -1.65 7.30 13.96
CA GLY A 158 -1.26 6.91 12.62
C GLY A 158 -2.36 7.18 11.58
N LEU A 159 -1.93 7.29 10.32
CA LEU A 159 -2.77 7.44 9.14
C LEU A 159 -2.83 6.12 8.39
N GLY A 160 -4.00 5.83 7.84
CA GLY A 160 -4.29 4.72 6.96
C GLY A 160 -4.82 5.21 5.62
N ALA A 161 -4.47 4.50 4.55
CA ALA A 161 -5.04 4.70 3.23
C ALA A 161 -5.17 3.34 2.53
N CYS A 162 -6.27 3.15 1.82
CA CYS A 162 -6.56 1.97 1.01
C CYS A 162 -6.94 2.42 -0.39
N LEU A 163 -6.19 1.95 -1.37
CA LEU A 163 -6.56 2.08 -2.78
C LEU A 163 -7.21 0.76 -3.21
N SER A 164 -8.43 0.80 -3.72
CA SER A 164 -9.21 -0.38 -4.12
C SER A 164 -9.92 -0.17 -5.46
N HIS A 165 -10.33 -1.28 -6.08
CA HIS A 165 -11.31 -1.28 -7.15
C HIS A 165 -12.69 -1.59 -6.61
N ARG A 166 -13.70 -0.87 -7.10
CA ARG A 166 -15.11 -1.22 -6.92
C ARG A 166 -15.59 -1.98 -8.15
N TYR A 167 -16.08 -3.20 -7.94
CA TYR A 167 -16.57 -4.09 -8.99
C TYR A 167 -18.07 -3.90 -9.21
N SER A 168 -18.59 -4.43 -10.33
CA SER A 168 -20.01 -4.34 -10.69
C SER A 168 -20.94 -5.06 -9.71
N ASP A 169 -20.42 -6.03 -8.96
CA ASP A 169 -21.12 -6.74 -7.88
C ASP A 169 -21.18 -5.93 -6.57
N GLY A 170 -20.63 -4.71 -6.56
CA GLY A 170 -20.52 -3.86 -5.37
C GLY A 170 -19.37 -4.24 -4.44
N SER A 171 -18.62 -5.30 -4.73
CA SER A 171 -17.45 -5.68 -3.93
C SER A 171 -16.31 -4.68 -4.14
N GLU A 172 -15.62 -4.34 -3.05
CA GLU A 172 -14.39 -3.56 -3.10
C GLU A 172 -13.19 -4.46 -2.82
N ARG A 173 -12.19 -4.43 -3.71
CA ARG A 173 -10.98 -5.26 -3.56
C ARG A 173 -9.73 -4.38 -3.57
N PRO A 174 -8.83 -4.54 -2.58
CA PRO A 174 -7.69 -3.66 -2.40
C PRO A 174 -6.62 -3.90 -3.46
N ILE A 175 -6.10 -2.82 -4.04
CA ILE A 175 -4.90 -2.79 -4.88
C ILE A 175 -3.66 -2.64 -3.98
N SER A 176 -3.75 -1.77 -2.98
CA SER A 176 -2.67 -1.54 -2.02
C SER A 176 -3.17 -0.80 -0.78
N PHE A 177 -2.72 -1.25 0.37
CA PHE A 177 -2.79 -0.47 1.61
C PHE A 177 -1.55 0.43 1.74
N ALA A 178 -1.69 1.48 2.53
CA ALA A 178 -0.58 2.30 2.98
C ALA A 178 -0.87 2.77 4.40
N SER A 179 0.16 2.79 5.23
CA SER A 179 0.05 3.37 6.57
C SER A 179 1.33 4.10 6.97
N ARG A 180 1.20 5.12 7.82
CA ARG A 180 2.32 5.87 8.41
C ARG A 180 1.97 6.35 9.82
N THR A 181 2.95 6.30 10.73
CA THR A 181 2.80 6.87 12.08
C THR A 181 2.82 8.40 12.03
N LEU A 182 1.93 9.03 12.80
CA LEU A 182 1.90 10.48 12.98
C LEU A 182 3.15 10.95 13.75
N THR A 183 3.72 12.07 13.33
CA THR A 183 4.77 12.77 14.08
C THR A 183 4.22 13.33 15.40
N LYS A 184 5.11 13.70 16.33
CA LYS A 184 4.71 14.30 17.61
C LYS A 184 3.84 15.57 17.45
N CYS A 185 4.06 16.32 16.37
CA CYS A 185 3.26 17.50 16.05
C CYS A 185 1.89 17.12 15.49
N GLU A 186 1.84 16.19 14.53
CA GLU A 186 0.58 15.76 13.93
C GLU A 186 -0.33 15.01 14.93
N GLN A 187 0.24 14.33 15.94
CA GLN A 187 -0.54 13.71 17.01
C GLN A 187 -1.39 14.72 17.82
N LYS A 188 -0.96 15.99 17.87
CA LYS A 188 -1.66 17.08 18.56
C LYS A 188 -2.70 17.78 17.69
N TYR A 189 -2.81 17.40 16.42
CA TYR A 189 -3.81 17.97 15.52
C TYR A 189 -5.22 17.63 16.00
N SER A 190 -6.17 18.51 15.67
CA SER A 190 -7.60 18.22 15.81
C SER A 190 -7.97 17.01 14.95
N GLN A 191 -9.07 16.32 15.25
CA GLN A 191 -9.47 15.15 14.45
C GLN A 191 -9.66 15.52 12.97
N ILE A 192 -10.33 16.64 12.70
CA ILE A 192 -10.52 17.13 11.32
C ILE A 192 -9.19 17.37 10.59
N ASP A 193 -8.18 17.91 11.27
CA ASP A 193 -6.85 18.12 10.69
C ASP A 193 -6.11 16.80 10.44
N LYS A 194 -6.32 15.79 11.30
CA LYS A 194 -5.74 14.45 11.13
C LYS A 194 -6.35 13.76 9.92
N GLU A 195 -7.68 13.75 9.81
CA GLU A 195 -8.39 13.19 8.65
C GLU A 195 -7.98 13.88 7.36
N ALA A 196 -7.94 15.22 7.36
CA ALA A 196 -7.49 16.00 6.21
C ALA A 196 -6.05 15.69 5.81
N THR A 197 -5.17 15.49 6.80
CA THR A 197 -3.78 15.06 6.57
C THR A 197 -3.73 13.64 6.02
N GLY A 198 -4.63 12.74 6.46
CA GLY A 198 -4.83 11.40 5.94
C GLY A 198 -5.14 11.40 4.45
N ILE A 199 -6.15 12.18 4.04
CA ILE A 199 -6.55 12.36 2.64
C ILE A 199 -5.38 12.88 1.79
N TYR A 200 -4.78 14.01 2.20
CA TYR A 200 -3.65 14.62 1.48
C TYR A 200 -2.49 13.63 1.32
N TRP A 201 -2.11 12.95 2.39
CA TRP A 201 -1.01 11.99 2.38
C TRP A 201 -1.35 10.74 1.56
N GLY A 202 -2.57 10.22 1.65
CA GLY A 202 -3.06 9.08 0.87
C GLY A 202 -3.00 9.36 -0.62
N LEU A 203 -3.49 10.54 -1.05
CA LEU A 203 -3.40 10.97 -2.44
C LEU A 203 -1.96 11.15 -2.91
N LYS A 204 -1.09 11.74 -2.08
CA LYS A 204 0.34 11.84 -2.41
C LYS A 204 1.00 10.47 -2.55
N LYS A 205 0.60 9.51 -1.73
CA LYS A 205 1.12 8.13 -1.77
C LYS A 205 0.65 7.38 -3.01
N PHE A 206 -0.60 7.56 -3.41
CA PHE A 206 -1.20 6.91 -4.58
C PHE A 206 -1.28 7.82 -5.82
N PHE A 207 -0.48 8.89 -5.85
CA PHE A 207 -0.42 9.84 -6.97
C PHE A 207 -0.30 9.15 -8.34
N PRO A 208 0.59 8.14 -8.54
CA PRO A 208 0.71 7.48 -9.84
C PRO A 208 -0.55 6.74 -10.31
N TYR A 209 -1.48 6.43 -9.41
CA TYR A 209 -2.74 5.76 -9.72
C TYR A 209 -3.90 6.75 -9.89
N CYS A 210 -3.95 7.79 -9.06
CA CYS A 210 -5.06 8.75 -9.01
C CYS A 210 -4.91 9.92 -10.00
N TYR A 211 -3.69 10.29 -10.35
CA TYR A 211 -3.47 11.46 -11.19
C TYR A 211 -3.94 11.24 -12.63
N GLY A 212 -4.65 12.22 -13.20
CA GLY A 212 -5.18 12.17 -14.56
C GLY A 212 -6.39 11.25 -14.76
N ARG A 213 -7.03 10.77 -13.69
CA ARG A 213 -8.26 9.98 -13.76
C ARG A 213 -9.24 10.36 -12.65
N LYS A 214 -10.53 10.19 -12.94
CA LYS A 214 -11.59 10.15 -11.95
C LYS A 214 -11.46 8.99 -10.95
N PHE A 215 -11.56 9.29 -9.67
CA PHE A 215 -11.68 8.29 -8.60
C PHE A 215 -12.71 8.72 -7.54
N ILE A 216 -13.01 7.81 -6.63
CA ILE A 216 -13.93 8.03 -5.51
C ILE A 216 -13.10 8.20 -4.24
N LEU A 217 -13.23 9.34 -3.58
CA LEU A 217 -12.62 9.60 -2.27
C LEU A 217 -13.63 9.26 -1.19
N VAL A 218 -13.34 8.25 -0.38
CA VAL A 218 -14.19 7.84 0.76
C VAL A 218 -13.63 8.45 2.04
N THR A 219 -14.48 9.18 2.77
CA THR A 219 -14.15 9.77 4.07
C THR A 219 -15.34 9.73 5.01
N ASP A 220 -15.11 9.31 6.25
CA ASP A 220 -16.10 9.25 7.33
C ASP A 220 -16.27 10.60 8.07
N HIS A 221 -15.65 11.69 7.57
CA HIS A 221 -15.66 12.98 8.23
C HIS A 221 -16.48 14.02 7.44
N LYS A 222 -17.76 14.20 7.82
CA LYS A 222 -18.75 15.01 7.09
C LYS A 222 -18.30 16.45 6.75
N PRO A 223 -17.62 17.19 7.65
CA PRO A 223 -17.05 18.49 7.29
C PRO A 223 -16.08 18.46 6.10
N LEU A 224 -15.28 17.40 5.93
CA LEU A 224 -14.30 17.31 4.83
C LEU A 224 -14.96 17.11 3.48
N VAL A 225 -16.14 16.49 3.44
CA VAL A 225 -16.99 16.44 2.25
C VAL A 225 -17.30 17.84 1.72
N SER A 226 -17.49 18.81 2.62
CA SER A 226 -17.76 20.20 2.23
C SER A 226 -16.50 20.99 1.89
N ILE A 227 -15.41 20.79 2.65
CA ILE A 227 -14.15 21.53 2.51
C ILE A 227 -13.39 21.11 1.25
N PHE A 228 -13.36 19.80 0.96
CA PHE A 228 -12.71 19.26 -0.23
C PHE A 228 -13.69 19.05 -1.39
N SER A 229 -14.89 19.62 -1.32
CA SER A 229 -15.82 19.52 -2.45
C SER A 229 -15.24 20.22 -3.69
N PRO A 230 -15.16 19.54 -4.86
CA PRO A 230 -14.65 20.17 -6.09
C PRO A 230 -15.46 21.39 -6.54
N THR A 231 -16.71 21.52 -6.09
CA THR A 231 -17.65 22.55 -6.53
C THR A 231 -17.84 23.69 -5.55
N LYS A 232 -17.32 23.59 -4.31
CA LYS A 232 -17.53 24.61 -3.27
C LYS A 232 -16.27 25.43 -3.06
N THR A 233 -16.46 26.74 -2.93
CA THR A 233 -15.41 27.65 -2.50
C THR A 233 -15.10 27.45 -1.01
N LEU A 234 -13.81 27.42 -0.69
CA LEU A 234 -13.34 27.29 0.69
C LEU A 234 -13.80 28.50 1.53
N PRO A 235 -14.22 28.30 2.79
CA PRO A 235 -14.52 29.41 3.70
C PRO A 235 -13.28 30.30 3.89
N THR A 236 -13.47 31.64 3.88
CA THR A 236 -12.40 32.65 4.03
C THR A 236 -11.60 32.51 5.33
N ILE A 237 -12.16 31.85 6.35
CA ILE A 237 -11.55 31.64 7.69
C ILE A 237 -11.07 30.19 7.86
N SER A 238 -10.61 29.55 6.78
CA SER A 238 -10.05 28.20 6.87
C SER A 238 -8.61 28.23 7.39
N ALA A 239 -8.25 27.30 8.28
CA ALA A 239 -6.87 27.13 8.70
C ALA A 239 -5.96 26.94 7.47
N THR A 240 -4.80 27.62 7.43
CA THR A 240 -3.87 27.63 6.28
C THR A 240 -3.52 26.22 5.77
N ARG A 241 -3.48 25.22 6.67
CA ARG A 241 -3.24 23.82 6.33
C ARG A 241 -4.34 23.24 5.42
N LEU A 242 -5.60 23.40 5.79
CA LEU A 242 -6.74 22.87 5.03
C LEU A 242 -6.83 23.53 3.66
N PHE A 243 -6.51 24.83 3.59
CA PHE A 243 -6.42 25.55 2.33
C PHE A 243 -5.35 24.96 1.40
N ASN A 244 -4.14 24.73 1.92
CA ASN A 244 -3.06 24.12 1.15
C ASN A 244 -3.40 22.70 0.67
N TYR A 245 -4.09 21.91 1.50
CA TYR A 245 -4.53 20.57 1.10
C TYR A 245 -5.61 20.64 0.03
N ALA A 246 -6.61 21.51 0.19
CA ALA A 246 -7.65 21.69 -0.82
C ALA A 246 -7.10 22.15 -2.17
N HIS A 247 -6.11 23.06 -2.17
CA HIS A 247 -5.41 23.46 -3.39
C HIS A 247 -4.62 22.33 -4.04
N PHE A 248 -4.02 21.43 -3.26
CA PHE A 248 -3.40 20.23 -3.82
C PHE A 248 -4.46 19.29 -4.43
N LEU A 249 -5.58 19.09 -3.73
CA LEU A 249 -6.68 18.24 -4.16
C LEU A 249 -7.36 18.77 -5.44
N SER A 250 -7.38 20.09 -5.68
CA SER A 250 -7.98 20.65 -6.90
C SER A 250 -7.25 20.25 -8.19
N GLY A 251 -6.04 19.70 -8.09
CA GLY A 251 -5.32 19.12 -9.24
C GLY A 251 -5.81 17.73 -9.67
N PHE A 252 -6.83 17.18 -9.00
CA PHE A 252 -7.35 15.83 -9.24
C PHE A 252 -8.83 15.86 -9.63
N ASP A 253 -9.27 14.83 -10.35
CA ASP A 253 -10.68 14.58 -10.67
C ASP A 253 -11.22 13.50 -9.72
N TYR A 254 -12.17 13.87 -8.84
CA TYR A 254 -12.75 12.92 -7.89
C TYR A 254 -14.17 13.29 -7.46
N SER A 255 -14.90 12.29 -6.98
CA SER A 255 -16.15 12.44 -6.24
C SER A 255 -15.96 11.98 -4.81
N ILE A 256 -16.60 12.66 -3.85
CA ILE A 256 -16.54 12.28 -2.44
C ILE A 256 -17.75 11.41 -2.08
N GLU A 257 -17.49 10.30 -1.40
CA GLU A 257 -18.51 9.46 -0.76
C GLU A 257 -18.28 9.44 0.77
N TYR A 258 -19.37 9.44 1.53
CA TYR A 258 -19.38 9.41 3.00
C TYR A 258 -19.92 8.07 3.49
#